data_AF-A0A532ET88-F1
#
_entry.id   AF-A0A532ET88-F1
#
_cell.length_a   1.000
_cell.length_b   1.000
_cell.length_c   1.000
_cell.angle_alpha   90.00
_cell.angle_beta   90.00
_cell.angle_gamma   90.00
#
_symmetry.space_group_name_H-M   'P 1'
#
loop_
_entity.id
_entity.type
_entity.pdbx_description
1 polymer ?
#
loop_
_entity_poly.entity_id
_entity_poly.type
_entity_poly.pdbx_seq_one_letter_code
_entity_poly.pdbx_strand_id
1 'polypeptide(L)'
;MWRVLVESLEHGRGRLTPEQARLAGVAAQTWRAFLLGKVRHPGRFEVHAIPLDVVPPNVGPDVSPFLSRYLLSSADAEVISGDKEVLVYAKLCRILLVGHVVVEAQARWRASRLSVAQGVLSANHDYYRPIGLQQYMNQRAKRGAEALASQSARQKAKLRARLEADLPRLAGSEVFRALRADVARSGPHAFAVTGDLSEAATKK
;
A
#
# COMPACT_ATOMS: atom_id res chain seq x y z
N MET A 1 -6.69 5.29 10.08
CA MET A 1 -7.26 6.42 9.30
C MET A 1 -7.12 7.73 10.04
N TRP A 2 -7.81 7.91 11.17
CA TRP A 2 -7.77 9.17 11.96
C TRP A 2 -6.36 9.70 12.25
N ARG A 3 -5.47 8.89 12.83
CA ARG A 3 -4.09 9.33 13.15
C ARG A 3 -3.29 9.75 11.91
N VAL A 4 -3.42 9.03 10.79
CA VAL A 4 -2.73 9.37 9.54
C VAL A 4 -3.18 10.74 9.04
N LEU A 5 -4.50 11.00 9.07
CA LEU A 5 -5.03 12.29 8.64
C LEU A 5 -4.60 13.44 9.56
N VAL A 6 -4.65 13.23 10.88
CA VAL A 6 -4.21 14.24 11.86
C VAL A 6 -2.73 14.56 11.70
N GLU A 7 -1.87 13.54 11.62
CA GLU A 7 -0.43 13.74 11.41
C GLU A 7 -0.17 14.53 10.12
N SER A 8 -0.90 14.19 9.04
CA SER A 8 -0.77 14.89 7.75
C SER A 8 -1.16 16.36 7.84
N LEU A 9 -2.25 16.68 8.56
CA LEU A 9 -2.73 18.04 8.75
C LEU A 9 -1.76 18.85 9.63
N GLU A 10 -1.25 18.27 10.72
CA GLU A 10 -0.34 18.93 11.66
C GLU A 10 1.02 19.25 11.01
N HIS A 11 1.53 18.36 10.17
CA HIS A 11 2.84 18.52 9.54
C HIS A 11 2.77 19.11 8.13
N GLY A 12 1.60 19.58 7.69
CA GLY A 12 1.40 20.15 6.35
C GLY A 12 1.75 19.18 5.21
N ARG A 13 1.59 17.88 5.43
CA ARG A 13 1.85 16.86 4.40
C ARG A 13 0.63 16.76 3.50
N GLY A 14 0.85 16.98 2.20
CA GLY A 14 -0.20 16.99 1.18
C GLY A 14 -0.62 18.41 0.78
N ARG A 15 -0.76 18.64 -0.53
CA ARG A 15 -1.31 19.90 -1.06
C ARG A 15 -2.83 19.75 -1.09
N LEU A 16 -3.49 20.21 -0.03
CA LEU A 16 -4.95 20.31 0.03
C LEU A 16 -5.36 21.73 -0.31
N THR A 17 -6.43 21.88 -1.09
CA THR A 17 -7.11 23.18 -1.22
C THR A 17 -7.75 23.58 0.12
N PRO A 18 -8.08 24.86 0.34
CA PRO A 18 -8.74 25.29 1.57
C PRO A 18 -10.02 24.50 1.89
N GLU A 19 -10.82 24.18 0.86
CA GLU A 19 -12.03 23.38 1.03
C GLU A 19 -11.71 21.92 1.37
N GLN A 20 -10.72 21.32 0.72
CA GLN A 20 -10.26 19.96 1.05
C GLN A 20 -9.71 19.88 2.48
N ALA A 21 -8.96 20.89 2.92
CA ALA A 21 -8.43 20.97 4.28
C ALA A 21 -9.57 21.09 5.32
N ARG A 22 -10.59 21.91 5.02
CA ARG A 22 -11.80 22.02 5.86
C ARG A 22 -12.52 20.67 5.98
N LEU A 23 -12.75 19.98 4.86
CA LEU A 23 -13.39 18.66 4.84
C LEU A 23 -12.55 17.60 5.55
N ALA A 24 -11.22 17.65 5.43
CA ALA A 24 -10.30 16.79 6.18
C ALA A 24 -10.42 17.01 7.70
N GLY A 25 -10.55 18.26 8.15
CA GLY A 25 -10.83 18.58 9.55
C GLY A 25 -12.13 17.94 10.06
N VAL A 26 -13.21 18.05 9.28
CA VAL A 26 -14.50 17.43 9.61
C VAL A 26 -14.41 15.90 9.63
N ALA A 27 -13.70 15.30 8.66
CA ALA A 27 -13.47 13.85 8.62
C ALA A 27 -12.71 13.37 9.85
N ALA A 28 -11.63 14.07 10.24
CA ALA A 28 -10.84 13.73 11.41
C ALA A 28 -11.66 13.79 12.71
N GLN A 29 -12.48 14.83 12.88
CA GLN A 29 -13.38 14.94 14.03
C GLN A 29 -14.45 13.83 14.04
N THR A 30 -15.02 13.51 12.87
CA THR A 30 -16.04 12.47 12.72
C THR A 30 -15.47 11.09 13.05
N TRP A 31 -14.31 10.73 12.51
CA TRP A 31 -13.65 9.48 12.84
C TRP A 31 -13.26 9.40 14.31
N ARG A 32 -12.80 10.49 14.93
CA ARG A 32 -12.54 10.52 16.37
C ARG A 32 -13.81 10.26 17.17
N ALA A 33 -14.91 10.94 16.84
CA ALA A 33 -16.19 10.74 17.52
C ALA A 33 -16.68 9.29 17.38
N PHE A 34 -16.52 8.70 16.19
CA PHE A 34 -16.87 7.31 15.93
C PHE A 34 -16.03 6.33 16.76
N LEU A 35 -14.71 6.50 16.76
CA LEU A 35 -13.78 5.67 17.55
C LEU A 35 -14.03 5.76 19.06
N LEU A 36 -14.55 6.90 19.54
CA LEU A 36 -14.92 7.12 20.94
C LEU A 36 -16.38 6.71 21.25
N GLY A 37 -17.10 6.11 20.30
CA GLY A 37 -18.49 5.69 20.49
C GLY A 37 -19.51 6.84 20.61
N LYS A 38 -19.10 8.09 20.31
CA LYS A 38 -19.98 9.27 20.38
C LYS A 38 -20.94 9.36 19.19
N VAL A 39 -20.61 8.73 18.07
CA VAL A 39 -21.50 8.56 16.91
C VAL A 39 -21.50 7.11 16.47
N ARG A 40 -22.65 6.64 15.97
CA ARG A 40 -22.83 5.24 15.55
C ARG A 40 -22.21 4.90 14.19
N HIS A 41 -21.95 5.90 13.34
CA HIS A 41 -21.39 5.67 12.01
C HIS A 41 -20.55 6.88 11.56
N PRO A 42 -19.53 6.67 10.70
CA PRO A 42 -18.72 7.77 10.18
C PRO A 42 -19.41 8.57 9.05
N GLY A 43 -20.65 8.21 8.68
CA GLY A 43 -21.42 8.89 7.64
C GLY A 43 -20.73 8.81 6.27
N ARG A 44 -20.60 9.95 5.58
CA ARG A 44 -19.90 10.06 4.27
C ARG A 44 -18.41 9.78 4.32
N PHE A 45 -17.79 9.79 5.51
CA PHE A 45 -16.36 9.54 5.69
C PHE A 45 -16.10 8.05 5.88
N GLU A 46 -16.53 7.25 4.91
CA GLU A 46 -16.45 5.80 4.98
C GLU A 46 -14.98 5.32 5.06
N VAL A 47 -14.79 4.16 5.69
CA VAL A 47 -13.51 3.45 5.67
C VAL A 47 -13.72 2.13 4.95
N HIS A 48 -12.82 1.86 4.02
CA HIS A 48 -12.82 0.67 3.19
C HIS A 48 -11.63 -0.20 3.56
N ALA A 49 -11.79 -1.52 3.49
CA ALA A 49 -10.73 -2.49 3.62
C ALA A 49 -10.69 -3.37 2.38
N ILE A 50 -9.50 -3.46 1.80
CA ILE A 50 -9.22 -4.25 0.60
C ILE A 50 -8.12 -5.24 0.98
N PRO A 51 -8.43 -6.55 1.07
CA PRO A 51 -7.43 -7.59 1.13
C PRO A 51 -6.50 -7.51 -0.08
N LEU A 52 -5.21 -7.64 0.17
CA LEU A 52 -4.16 -7.63 -0.84
C LEU A 52 -3.56 -9.02 -0.94
N ASP A 53 -3.23 -9.40 -2.16
CA ASP A 53 -2.43 -10.58 -2.43
C ASP A 53 -1.40 -10.32 -3.54
N VAL A 54 -0.64 -11.35 -3.91
CA VAL A 54 0.18 -11.35 -5.12
C VAL A 54 -0.63 -10.91 -6.33
N VAL A 55 0.01 -10.18 -7.24
CA VAL A 55 -0.63 -9.80 -8.48
C VAL A 55 -0.74 -11.02 -9.39
N PRO A 56 -1.92 -11.33 -9.97
CA PRO A 56 -2.04 -12.40 -10.95
C PRO A 56 -1.13 -12.19 -12.17
N PRO A 57 -0.68 -13.27 -12.83
CA PRO A 57 0.21 -13.17 -13.99
C PRO A 57 -0.43 -12.44 -15.18
N ASN A 58 -1.76 -12.47 -15.30
CA ASN A 58 -2.51 -11.97 -16.47
C ASN A 58 -3.02 -10.53 -16.30
N VAL A 59 -2.40 -9.71 -15.46
CA VAL A 59 -2.74 -8.28 -15.31
C VAL A 59 -1.91 -7.44 -16.27
N GLY A 60 -2.51 -6.39 -16.84
CA GLY A 60 -1.93 -5.56 -17.91
C GLY A 60 -0.53 -4.97 -17.62
N PRO A 61 0.16 -4.47 -18.67
CA PRO A 61 1.57 -4.08 -18.60
C PRO A 61 1.86 -2.91 -17.67
N ASP A 62 0.85 -2.11 -17.33
CA ASP A 62 0.99 -0.93 -16.46
C ASP A 62 1.26 -1.26 -14.98
N VAL A 63 1.41 -2.55 -14.62
CA VAL A 63 1.72 -2.97 -13.26
C VAL A 63 3.23 -2.99 -13.01
N SER A 64 3.65 -2.34 -11.93
CA SER A 64 5.04 -2.28 -11.49
C SER A 64 5.64 -3.68 -11.26
N PRO A 65 6.85 -3.98 -11.78
CA PRO A 65 7.53 -5.28 -11.60
C PRO A 65 7.89 -5.61 -10.15
N PHE A 66 7.57 -4.73 -9.21
CA PHE A 66 7.84 -4.89 -7.78
C PHE A 66 6.56 -4.87 -6.93
N LEU A 67 5.38 -4.89 -7.58
CA LEU A 67 4.12 -4.63 -6.90
C LEU A 67 3.80 -5.72 -5.87
N SER A 68 4.04 -7.00 -6.15
CA SER A 68 3.71 -8.06 -5.19
C SER A 68 4.54 -7.92 -3.91
N ARG A 69 5.83 -7.57 -4.00
CA ARG A 69 6.65 -7.29 -2.81
C ARG A 69 6.10 -6.11 -2.03
N TYR A 70 5.72 -5.03 -2.72
CA TYR A 70 5.07 -3.90 -2.07
C TYR A 70 3.79 -4.33 -1.35
N LEU A 71 2.88 -5.02 -2.03
CA LEU A 71 1.60 -5.44 -1.47
C LEU A 71 1.75 -6.37 -0.27
N LEU A 72 2.70 -7.30 -0.27
CA LEU A 72 2.80 -8.29 0.81
C LEU A 72 3.73 -7.89 1.96
N SER A 73 4.77 -7.10 1.72
CA SER A 73 5.87 -6.95 2.68
C SER A 73 6.14 -5.55 3.22
N SER A 74 5.48 -4.51 2.70
CA SER A 74 5.61 -3.15 3.23
C SER A 74 4.52 -2.75 4.24
N ALA A 75 4.77 -1.69 5.00
CA ALA A 75 3.74 -0.90 5.64
C ALA A 75 3.87 0.53 5.12
N ASP A 76 2.74 1.20 4.93
CA ASP A 76 2.72 2.50 4.26
C ASP A 76 1.46 3.28 4.66
N ALA A 77 1.57 4.57 4.87
CA ALA A 77 0.42 5.42 5.17
C ALA A 77 0.67 6.85 4.72
N GLU A 78 -0.32 7.44 4.06
CA GLU A 78 -0.24 8.81 3.54
C GLU A 78 -1.65 9.36 3.24
N VAL A 79 -1.78 10.69 3.16
CA VAL A 79 -2.95 11.32 2.56
C VAL A 79 -2.66 11.53 1.07
N ILE A 80 -3.46 10.90 0.22
CA ILE A 80 -3.42 11.05 -1.23
C ILE A 80 -4.41 12.14 -1.60
N SER A 81 -3.94 13.21 -2.24
CA SER A 81 -4.80 14.28 -2.75
C SER A 81 -4.62 14.47 -4.25
N GLY A 82 -5.74 14.73 -4.92
CA GLY A 82 -5.82 15.26 -6.28
C GLY A 82 -6.88 16.36 -6.33
N ASP A 83 -7.22 16.83 -7.52
CA ASP A 83 -8.14 17.97 -7.67
C ASP A 83 -9.55 17.67 -7.12
N LYS A 84 -10.01 16.42 -7.30
CA LYS A 84 -11.39 16.01 -6.98
C LYS A 84 -11.48 14.93 -5.90
N GLU A 85 -10.35 14.40 -5.45
CA GLU A 85 -10.31 13.29 -4.50
C GLU A 85 -9.27 13.53 -3.41
N VAL A 86 -9.64 13.19 -2.19
CA VAL A 86 -8.78 13.15 -1.01
C VAL A 86 -9.08 11.85 -0.29
N LEU A 87 -8.08 10.98 -0.28
CA LEU A 87 -8.11 9.67 0.34
C LEU A 87 -7.05 9.61 1.43
N VAL A 88 -7.39 8.99 2.55
CA VAL A 88 -6.40 8.57 3.52
C VAL A 88 -6.05 7.13 3.17
N TYR A 89 -4.78 6.88 2.88
CA TYR A 89 -4.24 5.59 2.50
C TYR A 89 -3.50 5.00 3.70
N ALA A 90 -3.80 3.77 4.09
CA ALA A 90 -3.05 3.06 5.09
C ALA A 90 -2.96 1.57 4.73
N LYS A 91 -1.78 1.16 4.29
CA LYS A 91 -1.46 -0.21 3.91
C LYS A 91 -0.68 -0.88 5.03
N LEU A 92 -1.22 -1.99 5.51
CA LEU A 92 -0.69 -2.80 6.60
C LEU A 92 -0.52 -4.22 6.08
N CYS A 93 0.67 -4.54 5.53
CA CYS A 93 0.92 -5.82 4.88
C CYS A 93 -0.21 -6.17 3.89
N ARG A 94 -0.97 -7.25 4.14
CA ARG A 94 -2.00 -7.79 3.25
C ARG A 94 -3.35 -7.10 3.32
N ILE A 95 -3.45 -5.94 3.98
CA ILE A 95 -4.69 -5.18 4.07
C ILE A 95 -4.40 -3.73 3.70
N LEU A 96 -5.17 -3.22 2.75
CA LEU A 96 -5.24 -1.80 2.44
C LEU A 96 -6.50 -1.20 3.06
N LEU A 97 -6.32 -0.19 3.89
CA LEU A 97 -7.39 0.66 4.39
C LEU A 97 -7.42 1.97 3.59
N VAL A 98 -8.61 2.36 3.15
CA VAL A 98 -8.87 3.61 2.43
C VAL A 98 -9.95 4.40 3.17
N GLY A 99 -9.62 5.60 3.63
CA GLY A 99 -10.55 6.49 4.32
C GLY A 99 -10.99 7.59 3.39
N HIS A 100 -12.28 7.75 3.20
CA HIS A 100 -12.84 8.76 2.31
C HIS A 100 -12.90 10.13 3.00
N VAL A 101 -12.34 11.16 2.37
CA VAL A 101 -12.52 12.56 2.78
C VAL A 101 -13.31 13.31 1.70
N VAL A 102 -12.80 13.27 0.47
CA VAL A 102 -13.46 13.75 -0.75
C VAL A 102 -13.35 12.62 -1.78
N VAL A 103 -14.46 12.07 -2.25
CA VAL A 103 -14.43 10.92 -3.18
C VAL A 103 -15.57 11.05 -4.17
N GLU A 104 -15.25 10.95 -5.46
CA GLU A 104 -16.26 10.81 -6.49
C GLU A 104 -16.78 9.36 -6.52
N ALA A 105 -18.08 9.19 -6.80
CA ALA A 105 -18.70 7.87 -6.99
C ALA A 105 -18.52 6.87 -5.83
N GLN A 106 -18.82 7.29 -4.59
CA GLN A 106 -18.77 6.44 -3.38
C GLN A 106 -19.48 5.08 -3.54
N ALA A 107 -20.57 5.03 -4.32
CA ALA A 107 -21.33 3.80 -4.58
C ALA A 107 -20.47 2.65 -5.17
N ARG A 108 -19.41 2.96 -5.93
CA ARG A 108 -18.53 1.95 -6.53
C ARG A 108 -17.68 1.21 -5.49
N TRP A 109 -17.51 1.79 -4.30
CA TRP A 109 -16.70 1.23 -3.21
C TRP A 109 -17.49 0.35 -2.24
N ARG A 110 -18.78 0.10 -2.51
CA ARG A 110 -19.68 -0.61 -1.60
C ARG A 110 -19.14 -1.97 -1.15
N ALA A 111 -18.49 -2.71 -2.03
CA ALA A 111 -17.96 -4.03 -1.72
C ALA A 111 -16.87 -3.99 -0.63
N SER A 112 -16.00 -2.97 -0.64
CA SER A 112 -14.88 -2.84 0.30
C SER A 112 -15.23 -2.10 1.59
N ARG A 113 -16.46 -1.58 1.72
CA ARG A 113 -16.87 -0.78 2.88
C ARG A 113 -16.83 -1.62 4.16
N LEU A 114 -16.17 -1.10 5.20
CA LEU A 114 -16.24 -1.69 6.53
C LEU A 114 -17.60 -1.41 7.16
N SER A 115 -18.34 -2.48 7.46
CA SER A 115 -19.56 -2.43 8.25
C SER A 115 -19.22 -2.23 9.73
N VAL A 116 -20.00 -1.40 10.42
CA VAL A 116 -19.74 -1.01 11.82
C VAL A 116 -20.04 -2.14 12.82
N ALA A 117 -20.98 -3.03 12.49
CA ALA A 117 -21.51 -4.00 13.45
C ALA A 117 -21.04 -5.44 13.19
N GLN A 118 -20.97 -5.83 11.92
CA GLN A 118 -20.75 -7.23 11.52
C GLN A 118 -20.42 -7.29 10.03
N GLY A 119 -19.55 -8.22 9.66
CA GLY A 119 -19.16 -8.47 8.26
C GLY A 119 -17.98 -9.43 8.17
N VAL A 120 -17.85 -10.09 7.02
CA VAL A 120 -16.70 -10.92 6.69
C VAL A 120 -15.88 -10.21 5.62
N LEU A 121 -14.61 -9.97 5.91
CA LEU A 121 -13.65 -9.56 4.89
C LEU A 121 -13.35 -10.79 4.03
N SER A 122 -14.06 -10.90 2.92
CA SER A 122 -13.80 -11.95 1.93
C SER A 122 -12.65 -11.54 1.03
N ALA A 123 -11.85 -12.50 0.57
CA ALA A 123 -10.90 -12.27 -0.51
C ALA A 123 -11.67 -12.19 -1.84
N ASN A 124 -12.55 -11.19 -1.99
CA ASN A 124 -13.21 -10.94 -3.25
C ASN A 124 -12.22 -10.25 -4.20
N HIS A 125 -12.07 -10.74 -5.42
CA HIS A 125 -11.15 -10.15 -6.40
C HIS A 125 -11.71 -8.88 -7.05
N ASP A 126 -13.01 -8.62 -6.91
CA ASP A 126 -13.74 -7.55 -7.60
C ASP A 126 -13.83 -6.23 -6.81
N TYR A 127 -12.92 -6.02 -5.86
CA TYR A 127 -12.85 -4.73 -5.17
C TYR A 127 -12.51 -3.61 -6.15
N TYR A 128 -13.39 -2.61 -6.19
CA TYR A 128 -13.16 -1.41 -6.98
C TYR A 128 -11.87 -0.72 -6.51
N ARG A 129 -10.97 -0.47 -7.47
CA ARG A 129 -9.75 0.29 -7.28
C ARG A 129 -9.67 1.34 -8.40
N PRO A 130 -9.76 2.65 -8.07
CA PRO A 130 -9.55 3.68 -9.08
C PRO A 130 -8.15 3.59 -9.69
N ILE A 131 -8.03 3.99 -10.95
CA ILE A 131 -6.75 3.98 -11.67
C ILE A 131 -5.68 4.81 -10.96
N GLY A 132 -6.05 5.96 -10.38
CA GLY A 132 -5.12 6.80 -9.60
C GLY A 132 -4.55 6.08 -8.38
N LEU A 133 -5.37 5.29 -7.67
CA LEU A 133 -4.90 4.48 -6.54
C LEU A 133 -3.96 3.36 -7.00
N GLN A 134 -4.25 2.72 -8.14
CA GLN A 134 -3.36 1.71 -8.72
C GLN A 134 -2.00 2.31 -9.14
N GLN A 135 -2.02 3.47 -9.79
CA GLN A 135 -0.81 4.21 -10.17
C GLN A 135 0.00 4.62 -8.94
N TYR A 136 -0.67 5.07 -7.87
CA TYR A 136 -0.01 5.38 -6.61
C TYR A 136 0.71 4.15 -6.04
N MET A 137 0.04 2.99 -5.93
CA MET A 137 0.68 1.76 -5.45
C MET A 137 1.88 1.32 -6.30
N ASN A 138 1.78 1.47 -7.63
CA ASN A 138 2.91 1.21 -8.53
C ASN A 138 4.12 2.11 -8.24
N GLN A 139 3.89 3.40 -8.00
CA GLN A 139 4.93 4.35 -7.63
C GLN A 139 5.56 3.98 -6.28
N ARG A 140 4.75 3.61 -5.27
CA ARG A 140 5.26 3.16 -3.97
C ARG A 140 6.09 1.89 -4.09
N ALA A 141 5.67 0.95 -4.94
CA ALA A 141 6.44 -0.26 -5.22
C ALA A 141 7.81 0.03 -5.86
N LYS A 142 7.85 0.96 -6.81
CA LYS A 142 9.10 1.42 -7.43
C LYS A 142 10.02 2.08 -6.40
N ARG A 143 9.51 2.99 -5.57
CA ARG A 143 10.29 3.63 -4.49
C ARG A 143 10.86 2.60 -3.51
N GLY A 144 10.07 1.59 -3.15
CA GLY A 144 10.54 0.49 -2.29
C GLY A 144 11.69 -0.30 -2.93
N ALA A 145 11.63 -0.53 -4.24
CA ALA A 145 12.72 -1.17 -4.98
C ALA A 145 13.99 -0.31 -5.02
N GLU A 146 13.84 0.99 -5.28
CA GLU A 146 14.95 1.95 -5.31
C GLU A 146 15.62 2.08 -3.94
N ALA A 147 14.84 2.10 -2.86
CA ALA A 147 15.37 2.11 -1.50
C ALA A 147 16.14 0.83 -1.14
N LEU A 148 15.70 -0.33 -1.62
CA LEU A 148 16.44 -1.58 -1.45
C LEU A 148 17.76 -1.57 -2.24
N ALA A 149 17.73 -1.00 -3.45
CA ALA A 149 18.91 -0.89 -4.31
C ALA A 149 19.96 0.09 -3.79
N SER A 150 19.53 1.18 -3.15
CA SER A 150 20.41 2.22 -2.60
C SER A 150 21.13 1.81 -1.30
N GLN A 151 20.89 0.61 -0.79
CA GLN A 151 21.64 0.06 0.34
C GLN A 151 23.14 -0.01 0.06
N SER A 152 23.95 0.32 1.07
CA SER A 152 25.41 0.21 1.00
C SER A 152 25.85 -1.25 0.80
N ALA A 153 27.06 -1.45 0.25
CA ALA A 153 27.64 -2.78 0.06
C ALA A 153 27.68 -3.60 1.36
N ARG A 154 27.97 -2.94 2.50
CA ARG A 154 27.97 -3.56 3.83
C ARG A 154 26.58 -4.06 4.23
N GLN A 155 25.54 -3.26 3.98
CA GLN A 155 24.15 -3.66 4.28
C GLN A 155 23.71 -4.83 3.39
N LYS A 156 24.04 -4.77 2.09
CA LYS A 156 23.76 -5.86 1.13
C LYS A 156 24.45 -7.16 1.54
N ALA A 157 25.73 -7.11 1.94
CA ALA A 157 26.47 -8.28 2.40
C ALA A 157 25.88 -8.87 3.69
N LYS A 158 25.50 -8.03 4.67
CA LYS A 158 24.84 -8.48 5.90
C LYS A 158 23.49 -9.13 5.63
N LEU A 159 22.70 -8.55 4.72
CA LEU A 159 21.42 -9.12 4.30
C LEU A 159 21.64 -10.49 3.66
N ARG A 160 22.58 -10.60 2.71
CA ARG A 160 22.93 -11.86 2.04
C ARG A 160 23.32 -12.95 3.03
N ALA A 161 24.27 -12.68 3.92
CA ALA A 161 24.73 -13.66 4.91
C ALA A 161 23.56 -14.15 5.80
N ARG A 162 22.62 -13.25 6.15
CA ARG A 162 21.43 -13.63 6.93
C ARG A 162 20.43 -14.47 6.15
N LEU A 163 20.31 -14.25 4.83
CA LEU A 163 19.44 -15.04 3.97
C LEU A 163 20.03 -16.44 3.74
N GLU A 164 21.33 -16.52 3.49
CA GLU A 164 22.06 -17.78 3.25
C GLU A 164 22.12 -18.67 4.50
N ALA A 165 22.19 -18.08 5.69
CA ALA A 165 22.20 -18.82 6.96
C ALA A 165 20.91 -19.62 7.21
N ASP A 166 19.79 -19.30 6.54
CA ASP A 166 18.49 -19.95 6.77
C ASP A 166 17.59 -19.90 5.51
N LEU A 167 18.06 -20.60 4.48
CA LEU A 167 17.34 -20.74 3.21
C LEU A 167 15.96 -21.40 3.35
N PRO A 168 15.75 -22.44 4.20
CA PRO A 168 14.42 -23.02 4.38
C PRO A 168 13.40 -22.02 4.90
N ARG A 169 13.77 -21.19 5.89
CA ARG A 169 12.87 -20.14 6.39
C ARG A 169 12.61 -19.06 5.34
N LEU A 170 13.61 -18.71 4.53
CA LEU A 170 13.41 -17.79 3.41
C LEU A 170 12.40 -18.35 2.41
N ALA A 171 12.54 -19.62 2.02
CA ALA A 171 11.66 -20.27 1.05
C ALA A 171 10.19 -20.29 1.52
N GLY A 172 9.96 -20.41 2.83
CA GLY A 172 8.62 -20.33 3.44
C GLY A 172 8.12 -18.91 3.73
N SER A 173 8.88 -17.86 3.43
CA SER A 173 8.53 -16.48 3.81
C SER A 173 7.61 -15.77 2.80
N GLU A 174 6.80 -14.83 3.29
CA GLU A 174 5.98 -13.96 2.43
C GLU A 174 6.84 -13.09 1.49
N VAL A 175 8.05 -12.73 1.89
CA VAL A 175 8.98 -11.96 1.04
C VAL A 175 9.38 -12.78 -0.20
N PHE A 176 9.68 -14.07 0.00
CA PHE A 176 10.03 -14.96 -1.12
C PHE A 176 8.82 -15.27 -2.00
N ARG A 177 7.65 -15.51 -1.40
CA ARG A 177 6.40 -15.67 -2.15
C ARG A 177 6.11 -14.47 -3.05
N ALA A 178 6.27 -13.25 -2.50
CA ALA A 178 6.06 -12.02 -3.25
C ALA A 178 7.07 -11.84 -4.39
N LEU A 179 8.35 -12.11 -4.12
CA LEU A 179 9.40 -12.06 -5.15
C LEU A 179 9.13 -13.06 -6.28
N ARG A 180 8.74 -14.30 -5.94
CA ARG A 180 8.39 -15.32 -6.94
C ARG A 180 7.25 -14.87 -7.84
N ALA A 181 6.23 -14.22 -7.29
CA ALA A 181 5.11 -13.70 -8.08
C ALA A 181 5.56 -12.59 -9.05
N ASP A 182 6.39 -11.67 -8.58
CA ASP A 182 6.93 -10.61 -9.43
C ASP A 182 7.86 -11.16 -10.53
N VAL A 183 8.68 -12.16 -10.23
CA VAL A 183 9.51 -12.86 -11.23
C VAL A 183 8.65 -13.61 -12.25
N ALA A 184 7.62 -14.34 -11.80
CA ALA A 184 6.73 -15.06 -12.70
C ALA A 184 6.01 -14.13 -13.69
N ARG A 185 5.70 -12.89 -13.26
CA ARG A 185 4.99 -11.90 -14.07
C ARG A 185 5.92 -11.04 -14.94
N SER A 186 7.05 -10.63 -14.41
CA SER A 186 7.92 -9.60 -15.02
C SER A 186 9.30 -10.09 -15.41
N GLY A 187 9.61 -11.37 -15.15
CA GLY A 187 10.89 -11.98 -15.49
C GLY A 187 12.07 -11.18 -14.92
N PRO A 188 13.11 -10.90 -15.74
CA PRO A 188 14.28 -10.14 -15.31
C PRO A 188 13.96 -8.74 -14.77
N HIS A 189 12.85 -8.11 -15.19
CA HIS A 189 12.50 -6.76 -14.72
C HIS A 189 12.18 -6.71 -13.21
N ALA A 190 11.85 -7.85 -12.59
CA ALA A 190 11.70 -7.95 -11.13
C ALA A 190 13.00 -7.63 -10.36
N PHE A 191 14.15 -7.62 -11.05
CA PHE A 191 15.48 -7.30 -10.50
C PHE A 191 16.08 -6.00 -11.05
N ALA A 192 15.40 -5.31 -11.99
CA ALA A 192 15.96 -4.20 -12.78
C ALA A 192 16.57 -3.06 -11.94
N VAL A 193 16.04 -2.83 -10.73
CA VAL A 193 16.51 -1.75 -9.85
C VAL A 193 17.60 -2.24 -8.89
N THR A 194 17.63 -3.52 -8.54
CA THR A 194 18.60 -4.07 -7.58
C THR A 194 19.93 -4.51 -8.22
N GLY A 195 19.99 -4.58 -9.56
CA GLY A 195 21.10 -5.17 -10.29
C GLY A 195 21.18 -6.69 -10.05
N ASP A 196 21.99 -7.39 -10.86
CA ASP A 196 22.27 -8.79 -10.59
C ASP A 196 23.18 -8.87 -9.35
N LEU A 197 22.68 -9.50 -8.29
CA LEU A 197 23.44 -9.71 -7.07
C LEU A 197 24.59 -10.73 -7.30
N SER A 198 24.59 -11.44 -8.43
CA SER A 198 25.64 -12.40 -8.81
C SER A 198 26.99 -11.75 -9.17
N GLU A 199 26.99 -10.55 -9.76
CA GLU A 199 28.23 -9.88 -10.24
C GLU A 199 29.16 -9.43 -9.10
N ALA A 200 28.63 -9.28 -7.89
CA ALA A 200 29.43 -8.92 -6.72
C ALA A 200 30.34 -10.06 -6.22
N ALA A 201 30.20 -11.29 -6.76
CA ALA A 201 30.99 -12.45 -6.35
C ALA A 201 32.29 -12.65 -7.17
N THR A 202 32.43 -11.97 -8.32
CA THR A 202 33.52 -12.23 -9.29
C THR A 202 34.71 -11.26 -9.18
N LYS A 203 34.73 -10.40 -8.17
CA LYS A 203 35.89 -9.54 -7.85
C LYS A 203 36.50 -9.94 -6.50
N LYS A 204 37.24 -11.04 -6.50
CA LYS A 204 38.28 -11.34 -5.50
C LYS A 204 39.48 -11.92 -6.22
#